data_AF-A0A4Y2E4T4-F1
#
_entry.id   AF-A0A4Y2E4T4-F1
#
_cell.length_a   1.000
_cell.length_b   1.000
_cell.length_c   1.000
_cell.angle_alpha   90.00
_cell.angle_beta   90.00
_cell.angle_gamma   90.00
#
_symmetry.space_group_name_H-M   'P 1'
#
loop_
_entity.id
_entity.type
_entity.pdbx_description
1 polymer ?
#
loop_
_entity_poly.entity_id
_entity_poly.type
_entity_poly.pdbx_seq_one_letter_code
_entity_poly.pdbx_strand_id
1 'polypeptide(L)'
;MNHPTAVALLPAMENVCPICLKTYSTKHSMKRHLLMHKPFHRRFQCTICQKLFNWPGNLKTHMQTVHMQVPTHSRPSRGQVPSSSTVISNNNSEHKNL
;
A
#
# COMPACT_ATOMS: atom_id res chain seq x y z
N MET A 1 11.56 43.06 17.71
CA MET A 1 12.17 42.21 18.76
C MET A 1 11.18 41.11 19.12
N ASN A 2 11.70 39.88 19.24
CA ASN A 2 11.06 38.67 19.80
C ASN A 2 10.02 37.94 18.93
N HIS A 3 10.54 37.04 18.09
CA HIS A 3 9.96 35.72 17.80
C HIS A 3 10.17 34.85 19.08
N PRO A 4 9.24 33.99 19.54
CA PRO A 4 8.94 32.67 18.93
C PRO A 4 7.43 32.31 19.00
N THR A 5 6.83 31.48 18.15
CA THR A 5 7.04 30.04 18.14
C THR A 5 6.40 29.48 16.87
N ALA A 6 7.23 29.10 15.90
CA ALA A 6 6.81 28.20 14.84
C ALA A 6 6.53 26.84 15.47
N VAL A 7 5.27 26.58 15.86
CA VAL A 7 4.82 25.20 16.04
C VAL A 7 4.61 24.64 14.64
N ALA A 8 5.72 24.24 14.01
CA ALA A 8 5.69 23.24 12.98
C ALA A 8 5.09 21.98 13.63
N LEU A 9 3.77 21.82 13.51
CA LEU A 9 3.10 20.57 13.79
C LEU A 9 3.73 19.56 12.83
N LEU A 10 4.62 18.75 13.41
CA LEU A 10 5.35 17.69 12.74
C LEU A 10 4.40 16.90 11.83
N PRO A 11 4.79 16.58 10.58
CA PRO A 11 3.94 15.84 9.66
C PRO A 11 3.49 14.56 10.35
N ALA A 12 2.17 14.38 10.41
CA ALA A 12 1.51 13.35 11.19
C ALA A 12 2.20 11.99 10.99
N MET A 13 2.96 11.56 12.01
CA MET A 13 3.54 10.20 12.11
C MET A 13 2.46 9.12 12.27
N GLU A 14 1.24 9.38 11.81
CA GLU A 14 0.10 8.48 11.93
C GLU A 14 0.00 7.44 10.83
N ASN A 15 0.85 7.56 9.80
CA ASN A 15 0.85 6.69 8.62
C ASN A 15 2.09 5.79 8.55
N VAL A 16 2.94 5.80 9.58
CA VAL A 16 4.16 5.01 9.65
C VAL A 16 3.96 3.84 10.61
N CYS A 17 4.41 2.65 10.22
CA CYS A 17 4.42 1.50 11.11
C CYS A 17 5.52 1.65 12.18
N PRO A 18 5.23 1.65 13.48
CA PRO A 18 6.26 1.76 14.53
C PRO A 18 7.20 0.55 14.62
N ILE A 19 6.84 -0.60 14.02
CA ILE A 19 7.62 -1.84 14.14
C ILE A 19 8.63 -1.98 13.00
N CYS A 20 8.23 -1.68 11.77
CA CYS A 20 9.08 -1.81 10.58
C CYS A 20 9.30 -0.50 9.83
N LEU A 21 8.81 0.63 10.35
CA LEU A 21 8.95 1.98 9.80
C LEU A 21 8.41 2.18 8.38
N LYS A 22 7.60 1.22 7.90
CA LYS A 22 6.96 1.33 6.59
C LYS A 22 5.88 2.40 6.58
N THR A 23 5.92 3.27 5.58
CA THR A 23 4.96 4.36 5.38
C THR A 23 3.77 3.92 4.53
N TYR A 24 2.61 4.50 4.82
CA TYR A 24 1.35 4.23 4.16
C TYR A 24 0.68 5.53 3.69
N SER A 25 -0.21 5.43 2.70
CA SER A 25 -0.97 6.59 2.23
C SER A 25 -2.13 6.96 3.15
N THR A 26 -2.59 6.04 4.01
CA THR A 26 -3.71 6.27 4.93
C THR A 26 -3.50 5.59 6.28
N LYS A 27 -4.04 6.21 7.33
CA LYS A 27 -4.00 5.69 8.71
C LYS A 27 -4.67 4.34 8.83
N HIS A 28 -5.78 4.14 8.11
CA HIS A 28 -6.49 2.86 8.07
C HIS A 28 -5.59 1.74 7.54
N SER A 29 -4.86 2.01 6.45
CA SER A 29 -3.97 1.00 5.86
C SER A 29 -2.77 0.65 6.76
N MET A 30 -2.21 1.65 7.47
CA MET A 30 -1.18 1.42 8.50
C MET A 30 -1.73 0.56 9.66
N LYS A 31 -2.89 0.92 10.21
CA LYS A 31 -3.53 0.15 11.29
C LYS A 31 -3.83 -1.28 10.89
N ARG A 32 -4.31 -1.50 9.66
CA ARG A 32 -4.51 -2.83 9.10
C ARG A 32 -3.20 -3.59 9.00
N HIS A 33 -2.14 -2.94 8.53
CA HIS A 33 -0.82 -3.55 8.44
C HIS A 33 -0.27 -3.99 9.80
N LEU A 34 -0.51 -3.25 10.90
CA LEU A 34 -0.10 -3.67 12.25
C LEU A 34 -0.61 -5.05 12.63
N LEU A 35 -1.75 -5.47 12.08
CA LEU A 35 -2.23 -6.82 12.31
C LEU A 35 -1.19 -7.84 11.87
N MET A 36 -0.45 -7.63 10.76
CA MET A 36 0.61 -8.49 10.20
C MET A 36 1.86 -8.64 11.09
N HIS A 37 1.97 -7.92 12.20
CA HIS A 37 3.02 -8.16 13.20
C HIS A 37 2.57 -9.07 14.36
N LYS A 38 1.27 -9.34 14.53
CA LYS A 38 0.75 -10.27 15.56
C LYS A 38 1.01 -11.75 15.21
N PRO A 39 1.77 -12.54 15.96
CA PRO A 39 2.16 -13.91 15.58
C PRO A 39 1.01 -14.84 15.17
N PHE A 40 -0.20 -14.64 15.72
CA PHE A 40 -1.41 -15.34 15.33
C PHE A 40 -2.42 -14.40 14.66
N HIS A 41 -2.10 -13.92 13.45
CA HIS A 41 -3.13 -13.31 12.60
C HIS A 41 -4.20 -14.36 12.35
N ARG A 42 -5.46 -14.06 12.70
CA ARG A 42 -6.59 -14.95 12.41
C ARG A 42 -6.57 -15.29 10.92
N ARG A 43 -6.13 -16.50 10.61
CA ARG A 43 -6.15 -17.04 9.26
C ARG A 43 -7.58 -17.47 8.97
N PHE A 44 -8.10 -17.02 7.85
CA PHE A 44 -9.39 -17.43 7.32
C PHE A 44 -9.16 -18.66 6.46
N GLN A 45 -9.67 -19.81 6.90
CA GLN A 45 -9.51 -21.07 6.20
C GLN A 45 -10.64 -21.27 5.19
N CYS A 46 -10.27 -21.65 3.97
CA CYS A 46 -11.21 -22.15 2.98
C CYS A 46 -11.78 -23.50 3.46
N THR A 47 -13.11 -23.64 3.49
CA THR A 47 -13.76 -24.90 3.89
C THR A 47 -13.65 -26.01 2.84
N ILE A 48 -13.33 -25.67 1.58
CA ILE A 48 -13.26 -26.62 0.46
C ILE A 48 -11.84 -27.17 0.27
N CYS A 49 -10.85 -26.30 0.07
CA CYS A 49 -9.45 -26.68 -0.18
C CYS A 49 -8.53 -26.43 1.01
N GLN A 50 -9.06 -25.99 2.16
CA GLN A 50 -8.30 -25.75 3.40
C GLN A 50 -7.19 -24.69 3.31
N LYS A 51 -7.11 -23.97 2.19
CA LYS A 51 -6.15 -22.88 2.01
C LYS A 51 -6.40 -21.74 3.01
N LEU A 52 -5.32 -21.23 3.59
CA LEU A 52 -5.35 -20.18 4.60
C LEU A 52 -5.16 -18.80 3.96
N PHE A 53 -5.92 -17.82 4.43
CA PHE A 53 -5.87 -16.43 3.99
C PHE A 53 -5.69 -15.49 5.17
N ASN A 54 -4.92 -14.42 4.98
CA ASN A 54 -4.71 -13.42 6.05
C ASN A 54 -5.88 -12.45 6.21
N TRP A 55 -6.80 -12.40 5.23
CA TRP A 55 -7.89 -11.42 5.17
C TRP A 55 -9.19 -12.06 4.68
N PRO A 56 -10.35 -11.65 5.22
CA PRO A 56 -11.65 -12.22 4.85
C PRO A 56 -12.03 -11.87 3.40
N GLY A 57 -11.66 -10.69 2.92
CA GLY A 57 -11.88 -10.29 1.53
C GLY A 57 -11.16 -11.21 0.54
N ASN A 58 -9.93 -11.63 0.87
CA ASN A 58 -9.16 -12.54 0.03
C ASN A 58 -9.78 -13.95 0.01
N LEU A 59 -10.27 -14.44 1.15
CA LEU A 59 -11.01 -15.70 1.20
C LEU A 59 -12.28 -15.60 0.34
N LYS A 60 -13.05 -14.51 0.45
CA LYS A 60 -14.26 -14.29 -0.37
C LYS A 60 -13.95 -14.32 -1.86
N THR A 61 -12.94 -13.59 -2.32
CA THR A 61 -12.50 -13.61 -3.72
C THR A 61 -12.07 -15.01 -4.14
N HIS A 62 -11.30 -15.71 -3.31
CA HIS A 62 -10.89 -17.08 -3.60
C HIS A 62 -12.08 -18.04 -3.72
N MET A 63 -13.08 -17.96 -2.83
CA MET A 63 -14.32 -18.76 -2.94
C MET A 63 -14.99 -18.49 -4.27
N GLN A 64 -15.06 -17.22 -4.65
CA GLN A 64 -15.73 -16.78 -5.85
C GLN A 64 -15.02 -17.18 -7.16
N THR A 65 -13.68 -17.19 -7.20
CA THR A 65 -12.93 -17.42 -8.44
C THR A 65 -12.42 -18.84 -8.60
N VAL A 66 -12.21 -19.57 -7.50
CA VAL A 66 -11.64 -20.92 -7.52
C VAL A 66 -12.71 -21.99 -7.32
N HIS A 67 -13.75 -21.70 -6.53
CA HIS A 67 -14.75 -22.70 -6.15
C HIS A 67 -16.16 -22.40 -6.64
N MET A 68 -16.43 -21.18 -7.10
CA MET A 68 -17.72 -20.81 -7.69
C MET A 68 -17.54 -20.35 -9.14
N GLN A 69 -18.49 -20.70 -10.00
CA GLN A 69 -18.57 -20.23 -11.39
C GLN A 69 -19.68 -19.19 -11.54
N VAL A 70 -19.85 -18.28 -10.57
CA VAL A 70 -20.83 -17.19 -10.73
C VAL A 70 -20.13 -15.99 -11.36
N PRO A 71 -20.65 -15.42 -12.47
CA PRO A 71 -20.08 -14.24 -13.09
C PRO A 71 -20.24 -13.07 -12.11
N THR A 72 -19.18 -12.72 -11.37
CA THR A 72 -19.15 -11.42 -10.72
C THR A 72 -18.87 -10.40 -11.79
N HIS A 73 -19.75 -9.40 -11.93
CA HIS A 73 -19.52 -8.21 -12.75
C HIS A 73 -18.05 -7.84 -12.75
N SER A 74 -17.42 -8.05 -13.89
CA SER A 74 -16.03 -7.73 -14.15
C SER A 74 -15.80 -6.28 -13.75
N ARG A 75 -15.09 -6.04 -12.64
CA ARG A 75 -14.46 -4.73 -12.46
C ARG A 75 -13.49 -4.60 -13.62
N PRO A 76 -13.62 -3.60 -14.50
CA PRO A 76 -12.60 -3.36 -15.50
C PRO A 76 -11.28 -3.18 -14.75
N SER A 77 -10.25 -3.90 -15.21
CA SER A 77 -8.88 -3.65 -14.81
C SER A 77 -8.62 -2.17 -15.04
N ARG A 78 -8.63 -1.38 -13.95
CA ARG A 78 -8.23 0.02 -14.02
C ARG A 78 -6.78 -0.02 -14.48
N GLY A 79 -6.57 0.33 -15.75
CA GLY A 79 -5.26 0.33 -16.39
C GLY A 79 -4.26 1.04 -15.49
N GLN A 80 -3.04 0.51 -15.44
CA GLN A 80 -1.93 1.23 -14.86
C GLN A 80 -1.85 2.57 -15.58
N VAL A 81 -2.10 3.66 -14.85
CA VAL A 81 -1.66 4.97 -15.27
C VAL A 81 -0.13 4.93 -15.18
N PRO A 82 0.62 5.14 -16.28
CA PRO A 82 2.02 5.48 -16.14
C PRO A 82 2.05 6.80 -15.36
N SER A 83 2.83 6.84 -14.28
CA SER A 83 3.18 8.11 -13.62
C SER A 83 3.99 8.95 -14.61
N SER A 84 3.31 9.71 -15.47
CA SER A 84 3.91 10.76 -16.26
C SER A 84 4.19 11.95 -15.35
N SER A 85 5.44 12.08 -14.92
CA SER A 85 6.02 13.39 -14.59
C SER A 85 6.91 13.80 -15.77
N THR A 86 6.29 14.45 -16.76
CA THR A 86 6.96 15.33 -17.73
C THR A 86 7.41 16.58 -16.93
N VAL A 87 8.54 17.27 -17.09
CA VAL A 87 9.27 17.77 -18.26
C VAL A 87 10.69 18.21 -17.82
N ILE A 88 11.69 17.86 -18.63
CA ILE A 88 12.89 18.60 -19.10
C ILE A 88 13.37 19.84 -18.30
N SER A 89 14.67 19.87 -17.95
CA SER A 89 15.58 21.01 -18.22
C SER A 89 17.07 20.65 -18.07
N ASN A 90 17.72 20.60 -19.22
CA ASN A 90 19.11 20.92 -19.63
C ASN A 90 20.13 21.34 -18.56
N ASN A 91 21.39 20.93 -18.75
CA ASN A 91 22.52 21.86 -18.96
C ASN A 91 23.70 21.18 -19.65
N ASN A 92 24.24 21.88 -20.65
CA ASN A 92 25.45 21.55 -21.39
C ASN A 92 26.71 21.80 -20.54
N SER A 93 27.86 21.24 -20.96
CA SER A 93 29.20 21.85 -21.02
C SER A 93 30.32 20.81 -20.82
N GLU A 94 30.87 20.38 -21.95
CA GLU A 94 32.28 20.14 -22.33
C GLU A 94 33.33 19.74 -21.25
N HIS A 95 34.05 18.62 -21.46
CA HIS A 95 35.43 18.60 -22.00
C HIS A 95 36.19 17.26 -21.80
N LYS A 96 36.65 16.71 -22.95
CA LYS A 96 37.99 16.22 -23.31
C LYS A 96 38.67 15.00 -22.66
N ASN A 97 39.27 14.23 -23.58
CA ASN A 97 40.52 13.44 -23.54
C ASN A 97 40.51 12.07 -22.86
N LEU A 98 40.50 11.01 -23.67
CA LEU A 98 41.74 10.31 -24.10
C LEU A 98 41.54 9.67 -25.47
#